data_AF-A0A925QE85-F1
#
_entry.id   AF-A0A925QE85-F1
#
_cell.length_a   1.000
_cell.length_b   1.000
_cell.length_c   1.000
_cell.angle_alpha   90.00
_cell.angle_beta   90.00
_cell.angle_gamma   90.00
#
_symmetry.space_group_name_H-M   'P 1'
#
loop_
_entity.id
_entity.type
_entity.pdbx_description
1 polymer ?
#
loop_
_entity_poly.entity_id
_entity_poly.type
_entity_poly.pdbx_seq_one_letter_code
_entity_poly.pdbx_strand_id
1 'polypeptide(L)' 'MVKKEEIQQLSERIAREFRPECIILFGSYAYGTPTGDSDVDLLVVLPF' A
#
# COMPACT_ATOMS: atom_id res chain seq x y z
N MET A 1 1.87 3.10 -14.52
CA MET A 1 2.56 3.30 -13.23
C MET A 1 1.60 3.95 -12.27
N VAL A 2 1.47 3.39 -11.08
CA VAL A 2 0.61 3.90 -10.02
C VAL A 2 1.29 5.09 -9.35
N LYS A 3 0.54 6.15 -9.07
CA LYS A 3 1.05 7.32 -8.35
C LYS A 3 1.09 7.06 -6.85
N LYS A 4 2.03 7.69 -6.15
CA LYS A 4 2.12 7.56 -4.68
C LYS A 4 0.84 7.99 -3.98
N GLU A 5 0.14 8.99 -4.53
CA GLU A 5 -1.14 9.47 -4.02
C GLU A 5 -2.25 8.40 -4.13
N GLU A 6 -2.23 7.56 -5.17
CA GLU A 6 -3.20 6.46 -5.33
C GLU A 6 -2.95 5.34 -4.29
N ILE A 7 -1.68 5.04 -4.00
CA ILE A 7 -1.28 4.09 -2.95
C ILE A 7 -1.70 4.61 -1.57
N GLN A 8 -1.52 5.91 -1.33
CA GLN A 8 -1.95 6.56 -0.09
C GLN A 8 -3.48 6.51 0.06
N GLN A 9 -4.25 6.84 -0.99
CA GLN A 9 -5.71 6.76 -0.97
C GLN A 9 -6.22 5.33 -0.72
N LEU A 10 -5.58 4.32 -1.32
CA LEU A 10 -5.89 2.93 -1.04
C LEU A 10 -5.63 2.58 0.43
N SER A 11 -4.48 2.99 0.96
CA SER A 11 -4.11 2.77 2.36
C SER A 11 -5.09 3.43 3.32
N GLU A 12 -5.54 4.65 3.02
CA GLU A 12 -6.56 5.37 3.81
C GLU A 12 -7.93 4.68 3.79
N ARG A 13 -8.32 4.11 2.64
CA ARG A 13 -9.57 3.33 2.53
C ARG A 13 -9.50 2.06 3.37
N ILE A 14 -8.40 1.31 3.28
CA ILE A 14 -8.16 0.12 4.11
C ILE A 14 -8.18 0.51 5.59
N ALA A 15 -7.50 1.59 5.97
CA ALA A 15 -7.43 2.05 7.35
C ALA A 15 -8.82 2.39 7.92
N ARG A 16 -9.66 3.04 7.12
CA ARG A 16 -11.02 3.42 7.50
C ARG A 16 -11.92 2.20 7.73
N GLU A 17 -11.81 1.20 6.86
CA GLU A 17 -12.71 0.04 6.86
C GLU A 17 -12.32 -1.00 7.89
N PHE A 18 -11.01 -1.28 8.01
CA PHE A 18 -10.52 -2.41 8.80
C PHE A 18 -9.83 -2.02 10.11
N ARG A 19 -9.50 -0.73 10.31
CA ARG A 19 -8.76 -0.22 11.48
C ARG A 19 -7.53 -1.09 11.84
N PRO A 20 -6.62 -1.33 10.88
CA PRO A 20 -5.43 -2.14 11.08
C PRO A 20 -4.50 -1.50 12.11
N GLU A 21 -3.66 -2.32 12.76
CA GLU A 21 -2.55 -1.84 13.59
C GLU A 21 -1.49 -1.15 12.73
N CYS A 22 -1.20 -1.71 11.54
CA CYS A 22 -0.28 -1.08 10.59
C CYS A 22 -0.57 -1.48 9.13
N ILE A 23 -0.16 -0.60 8.21
CA ILE A 23 -0.13 -0.84 6.77
C ILE A 23 1.29 -0.51 6.30
N ILE A 24 1.95 -1.44 5.62
CA ILE A 24 3.33 -1.31 5.17
C ILE A 24 3.37 -1.48 3.65
N LEU A 25 3.88 -0.46 2.94
CA LEU A 25 4.23 -0.56 1.53
C LEU A 25 5.57 -1.28 1.39
N PHE A 26 5.60 -2.34 0.60
CA PHE A 26 6.84 -3.04 0.24
C PHE A 26 6.91 -3.25 -1.28
N GLY A 27 7.90 -4.01 -1.75
CA GLY A 27 8.07 -4.27 -3.17
C GLY A 27 8.58 -3.07 -3.96
N SER A 28 8.41 -3.12 -5.28
CA SER A 28 9.08 -2.21 -6.23
C SER A 28 8.76 -0.73 -6.00
N TYR A 29 7.53 -0.42 -5.60
CA TYR A 29 7.12 0.95 -5.25
C TYR A 29 7.76 1.47 -3.95
N ALA A 30 8.09 0.59 -2.99
CA ALA A 30 8.84 0.98 -1.80
C ALA A 30 10.32 1.23 -2.10
N TYR A 31 10.91 0.42 -2.99
CA TYR A 31 12.32 0.54 -3.39
C TYR A 31 12.59 1.62 -4.43
N GLY A 32 11.56 2.25 -4.99
CA GLY A 32 11.70 3.32 -5.99
C GLY A 32 12.07 2.82 -7.39
N THR A 33 11.92 1.51 -7.65
CA THR A 33 12.20 0.89 -8.96
C THR A 33 10.96 0.20 -9.60
N PRO A 34 9.76 0.81 -9.60
CA PRO A 34 8.60 0.22 -10.29
C PRO A 34 8.73 0.32 -11.81
N THR A 35 8.25 -0.71 -12.50
CA THR A 35 8.12 -0.79 -13.97
C THR A 35 6.67 -0.54 -14.40
N GLY A 36 6.41 -0.50 -15.71
CA GLY A 36 5.05 -0.36 -16.27
C GLY A 36 4.07 -1.44 -15.80
N ASP A 37 4.58 -2.65 -15.59
CA ASP A 37 3.83 -3.85 -15.18
C ASP A 37 3.94 -4.14 -13.67
N SER A 38 4.48 -3.20 -12.89
CA SER A 38 4.59 -3.38 -11.44
C SER A 38 3.27 -3.18 -10.73
N ASP A 39 2.92 -4.15 -9.89
CA ASP A 39 1.83 -4.10 -8.92
C ASP A 39 2.24 -3.37 -7.64
N VAL A 40 1.25 -3.06 -6.78
CA VAL A 40 1.45 -2.41 -5.48
C VAL A 40 1.30 -3.46 -4.37
N ASP A 41 2.36 -3.65 -3.59
CA ASP A 41 2.39 -4.61 -2.50
C ASP A 41 2.15 -3.94 -1.14
N LEU A 42 1.09 -4.35 -0.43
CA LEU A 42 0.75 -3.86 0.91
C LEU A 42 0.65 -5.01 1.90
N LEU A 43 1.35 -4.89 3.04
CA LEU A 43 1.15 -5.76 4.20
C LEU A 43 0.24 -5.03 5.19
N VAL A 44 -0.90 -5.63 5.52
CA VAL A 44 -1.90 -5.08 6.43
C VAL A 44 -1.95 -5.97 7.67
N VAL A 45 -1.62 -5.42 8.84
CA VAL A 45 -1.69 -6.12 10.12
C VAL A 45 -2.97 -5.69 10.83
N LEU A 46 -3.89 -6.62 11.04
CA LEU A 46 -5.17 -6.36 11.72
C LEU A 46 -5.04 -6.58 13.24
N PRO A 47 -5.82 -5.84 14.04
CA PRO A 47 -5.96 -6.13 15.47
C PRO A 47 -6.70 -7.47 15.65
N PHE A 48 -6.21 -8.30 16.57
CA PHE A 48 -6.75 -9.62 16.90
C PHE A 48 -8.10 -9.54 17.64
#